data_AF-A0A7G2M007-F1
#
_entry.id   AF-A0A7G2M007-F1
#
_cell.length_a   1.000
_cell.length_b   1.000
_cell.length_c   1.000
_cell.angle_alpha   90.00
_cell.angle_beta   90.00
_cell.angle_gamma   90.00
#
_symmetry.space_group_name_H-M   'P 1'
#
loop_
_entity.id
_entity.type
_entity.pdbx_description
1 polymer ?
#
loop_
_entity_poly.entity_id
_entity_poly.type
_entity_poly.pdbx_seq_one_letter_code
_entity_poly.pdbx_strand_id
1 'polypeptide(L)' 'ALMAEVARHTAPGGTAATYTAAGFVRRALSAGGFEVTRIPGYGRKRHMTRARMPA' A
#
# COMPACT_ATOMS: atom_id res chain seq x y z
N ALA A 1 0.34 -1.19 14.95
CA ALA A 1 -0.61 -1.88 14.03
C ALA A 1 0.16 -2.36 12.79
N LEU A 2 -0.22 -3.50 12.17
CA LEU A 2 0.56 -4.21 11.15
C LEU A 2 1.13 -3.33 10.01
N MET A 3 0.33 -2.41 9.45
CA MET A 3 0.77 -1.58 8.32
C MET A 3 1.92 -0.62 8.68
N ALA A 4 1.99 -0.16 9.93
CA ALA A 4 3.12 0.65 10.39
C ALA A 4 4.42 -0.18 10.41
N GLU A 5 4.32 -1.47 10.72
CA GLU A 5 5.47 -2.37 10.76
C GLU A 5 5.95 -2.73 9.35
N VAL A 6 5.04 -2.89 8.39
CA VAL A 6 5.38 -3.01 6.97
C VAL A 6 6.20 -1.79 6.52
N ALA A 7 5.76 -0.58 6.87
CA ALA A 7 6.48 0.63 6.53
C ALA A 7 7.86 0.70 7.19
N ARG A 8 7.95 0.40 8.49
CA ARG A 8 9.21 0.40 9.27
C ARG A 8 10.26 -0.55 8.68
N HIS A 9 9.82 -1.65 8.07
CA HIS A 9 10.71 -2.64 7.46
C HIS A 9 10.91 -2.49 5.96
N THR A 10 10.31 -1.48 5.34
CA THR A 10 10.51 -1.22 3.91
C THR A 10 11.66 -0.22 3.74
N ALA A 11 12.69 -0.62 3.00
CA ALA A 11 13.80 0.27 2.67
C ALA A 11 13.32 1.49 1.85
N PRO A 12 14.04 2.61 1.88
CA PRO A 12 13.77 3.74 0.99
C PRO A 12 13.69 3.29 -0.47
N GLY A 13 12.70 3.80 -1.20
CA GLY A 13 12.41 3.37 -2.57
C GLY A 13 11.73 1.99 -2.71
N GLY A 14 11.57 1.24 -1.61
CA GLY A 14 10.93 -0.07 -1.56
C GLY A 14 9.44 -0.05 -1.89
N THR A 15 8.83 -1.22 -2.09
CA THR A 15 7.43 -1.31 -2.54
C THR A 15 6.61 -2.33 -1.76
N ALA A 16 5.30 -2.11 -1.74
CA ALA A 16 4.32 -3.05 -1.21
C ALA A 16 3.08 -3.12 -2.13
N ALA A 17 2.40 -4.27 -2.15
CA ALA A 17 1.18 -4.47 -2.92
C ALA A 17 0.18 -5.34 -2.15
N THR A 18 -1.12 -5.11 -2.37
CA THR A 18 -2.18 -5.96 -1.80
C THR A 18 -3.42 -5.98 -2.70
N TYR A 19 -4.13 -7.11 -2.71
CA TYR A 19 -5.32 -7.33 -3.53
C TYR A 19 -6.54 -6.49 -3.08
N THR A 20 -6.49 -5.89 -1.89
CA THR A 20 -7.58 -5.08 -1.34
C THR A 20 -7.41 -3.61 -1.74
N ALA A 21 -8.53 -2.93 -1.97
CA ALA A 21 -8.60 -1.48 -2.14
C ALA A 21 -9.31 -0.79 -0.95
N ALA A 22 -9.49 -1.51 0.16
CA ALA A 22 -10.20 -1.03 1.35
C ALA A 22 -9.61 0.29 1.87
N GLY A 23 -10.49 1.25 2.18
CA GLY A 23 -10.09 2.60 2.57
C GLY A 23 -9.18 2.65 3.80
N PHE A 24 -9.47 1.82 4.82
CA PHE A 24 -8.67 1.79 6.04
C PHE A 24 -7.26 1.24 5.81
N VAL A 25 -7.09 0.25 4.92
CA VAL A 25 -5.76 -0.30 4.57
C VAL A 25 -4.92 0.76 3.88
N ARG A 26 -5.48 1.45 2.89
CA ARG A 26 -4.76 2.52 2.19
C ARG A 26 -4.37 3.66 3.12
N ARG A 27 -5.29 4.11 3.98
CA ARG A 27 -4.99 5.16 4.97
C ARG A 27 -3.91 4.71 5.96
N ALA A 28 -3.93 3.46 6.41
CA ALA A 28 -2.91 2.95 7.32
C ALA A 28 -1.53 2.82 6.66
N LEU A 29 -1.47 2.43 5.38
CA LEU A 29 -0.22 2.43 4.60
C LEU A 29 0.30 3.86 4.39
N SER A 30 -0.57 4.81 4.01
CA SER A 30 -0.19 6.22 3.87
C SER A 30 0.28 6.83 5.17
N ALA A 31 -0.37 6.52 6.30
CA ALA A 31 0.08 6.96 7.62
C ALA A 31 1.45 6.37 8.01
N GLY A 32 1.84 5.24 7.42
CA GLY A 32 3.18 4.66 7.56
C GLY A 32 4.24 5.32 6.67
N GLY A 33 3.89 6.31 5.83
CA GLY A 33 4.83 7.01 4.94
C GLY A 33 4.88 6.50 3.51
N PHE A 34 4.06 5.51 3.14
CA PHE A 34 3.95 5.07 1.75
C PHE A 34 3.19 6.08 0.88
N GLU A 35 3.68 6.27 -0.34
CA GLU A 35 2.90 6.80 -1.46
C GLU A 35 1.98 5.70 -2.00
N VAL A 36 0.67 5.86 -1.78
CA VAL A 36 -0.33 4.81 -2.08
C VAL A 36 -1.12 5.17 -3.34
N THR A 37 -1.20 4.22 -4.28
CA THR A 37 -2.00 4.35 -5.51
C THR A 37 -3.06 3.25 -5.58
N ARG A 38 -4.30 3.63 -5.93
CA ARG A 38 -5.35 2.69 -6.30
C ARG A 38 -5.25 2.38 -7.78
N ILE A 39 -5.01 1.12 -8.13
CA ILE A 39 -4.84 0.66 -9.52
C ILE A 39 -5.92 -0.38 -9.88
N PRO A 40 -6.16 -0.69 -11.17
CA PRO A 40 -7.04 -1.79 -11.56
C PRO A 40 -6.61 -3.11 -10.91
N GLY A 41 -7.59 -3.90 -10.46
CA GLY A 41 -7.34 -5.22 -9.91
C GLY A 41 -7.32 -6.30 -10.99
N TYR A 42 -6.88 -7.51 -10.62
CA TYR A 42 -6.86 -8.64 -11.53
C TYR A 42 -8.27 -9.22 -11.79
N GLY A 43 -8.53 -9.61 -13.04
CA GLY A 43 -9.78 -10.24 -13.46
C GLY A 43 -11.01 -9.37 -13.18
N ARG A 44 -11.94 -9.87 -12.35
CA ARG A 44 -13.17 -9.14 -11.99
C ARG A 44 -12.98 -8.12 -10.87
N LYS A 45 -11.78 -8.00 -10.26
CA LYS A 45 -11.54 -7.01 -9.20
C LYS A 45 -11.39 -5.62 -9.81
N ARG A 46 -12.31 -4.73 -9.45
CA ARG A 46 -12.29 -3.33 -9.92
C ARG A 46 -10.99 -2.60 -9.55
N HIS A 47 -10.48 -2.82 -8.34
CA HIS A 47 -9.27 -2.14 -7.86
C HIS A 47 -8.43 -3.02 -6.92
N MET A 48 -7.15 -2.70 -6.85
CA MET A 48 -6.20 -3.15 -5.83
C MET A 48 -5.27 -1.99 -5.42
N THR A 49 -4.37 -2.22 -4.46
CA THR A 49 -3.48 -1.19 -3.92
C THR A 49 -2.01 -1.50 -4.23
N ARG A 50 -1.30 -0.48 -4.72
CA ARG A 50 0.17 -0.45 -4.82
C ARG A 50 0.70 0.68 -3.96
N ALA A 51 1.83 0.47 -3.31
CA ALA A 51 2.47 1.42 -2.42
C ALA A 51 3.99 1.48 -2.67
N ARG A 52 4.58 2.67 -2.59
CA ARG A 52 6.03 2.89 -2.70
C ARG A 52 6.53 3.75 -1.54
N MET A 53 7.62 3.35 -0.93
CA MET A 53 8.31 4.17 0.07
C MET A 53 9.11 5.24 -0.68
N PRO A 54 9.03 6.53 -0.28
CA PRO A 54 9.92 7.56 -0.80
C PRO A 54 11.40 7.15 -0.67
N ALA A 55 12.24 7.71 -1.54
CA ALA A 55 13.69 7.52 -1.46
C ALA A 55 14.29 8.39 -0.35
#